data_AF-A0A2P7QYT2-F1
#
_entry.id   AF-A0A2P7QYT2-F1
#
_cell.length_a   1.000
_cell.length_b   1.000
_cell.length_c   1.000
_cell.angle_alpha   90.00
_cell.angle_beta   90.00
_cell.angle_gamma   90.00
#
_symmetry.space_group_name_H-M   'P 1'
#
loop_
_entity.id
_entity.type
_entity.pdbx_description
1 polymer ?
#
loop_
_entity_poly.entity_id
_entity_poly.type
_entity_poly.pdbx_seq_one_letter_code
_entity_poly.pdbx_strand_id
1 'polypeptide(L)'
;MVFDSFIAASYIQLARWGQHRGISVDTFVEQVQATGWAAPAAWTAILATLVSAAALLGLHVVSPELAPSWRMVSEYANGRYPALLTLTFLAWASASFALIAALWPLHETLLGKWALALLLVGGVGQTMGGLFDINHKLHGPAAMIGIPALCAACVLVTLAMARRTDIAAPPLWSAHLPWIAFMTMIVALMLFFGALKAAGVEMSRDAAPLTALPAGVSGYVGWANRLLFAASYLWVILASLRVLHAARVGQG
;
A
#
# COMPACT_ATOMS: atom_id res chain seq x y z
N MET A 1 -20.53 -23.39 -0.61
CA MET A 1 -20.49 -24.74 -1.21
C MET A 1 -19.37 -24.92 -2.24
N VAL A 2 -19.02 -23.92 -3.07
CA VAL A 2 -17.86 -24.02 -4.00
C VAL A 2 -16.51 -23.74 -3.31
N PHE A 3 -16.52 -22.99 -2.20
CA PHE A 3 -15.31 -22.67 -1.42
C PHE A 3 -14.74 -23.89 -0.66
N ASP A 4 -15.61 -24.79 -0.18
CA ASP A 4 -15.21 -26.00 0.54
C ASP A 4 -14.53 -27.03 -0.39
N SER A 5 -14.92 -27.03 -1.66
CA SER A 5 -14.38 -27.95 -2.69
C SER A 5 -12.95 -27.58 -3.08
N PHE A 6 -12.61 -26.29 -3.10
CA PHE A 6 -11.27 -25.81 -3.44
C PHE A 6 -10.27 -26.04 -2.30
N ILE A 7 -10.73 -25.90 -1.05
CA ILE A 7 -9.93 -26.23 0.14
C ILE A 7 -9.67 -27.74 0.20
N ALA A 8 -10.68 -28.56 -0.08
CA ALA A 8 -10.54 -30.03 -0.09
C ALA A 8 -9.60 -30.53 -1.19
N ALA A 9 -9.67 -29.98 -2.41
CA ALA A 9 -8.79 -30.37 -3.51
C ALA A 9 -7.32 -29.98 -3.25
N SER A 10 -7.10 -28.82 -2.63
CA SER A 10 -5.76 -28.35 -2.23
C SER A 10 -5.18 -29.22 -1.11
N TYR A 11 -6.01 -29.66 -0.17
CA TYR A 11 -5.63 -30.59 0.90
C TYR A 11 -5.15 -31.93 0.36
N ILE A 12 -5.83 -32.49 -0.64
CA ILE A 12 -5.49 -33.80 -1.21
C ILE A 12 -4.16 -33.75 -1.99
N GLN A 13 -3.89 -32.66 -2.72
CA GLN A 13 -2.62 -32.52 -3.43
C GLN A 13 -1.44 -32.28 -2.49
N LEU A 14 -1.63 -31.50 -1.40
CA LEU A 14 -0.61 -31.29 -0.37
C LEU A 14 -0.30 -32.56 0.43
N ALA A 15 -1.33 -33.37 0.73
CA ALA A 15 -1.15 -34.66 1.40
C ALA A 15 -0.31 -35.65 0.58
N ARG A 16 -0.49 -35.68 -0.75
CA ARG A 16 0.31 -36.51 -1.66
C ARG A 16 1.74 -36.02 -1.80
N TRP A 17 1.98 -34.71 -1.72
CA TRP A 17 3.32 -34.13 -1.77
C TRP A 17 4.12 -34.39 -0.49
N GLY A 18 3.47 -34.30 0.69
CA GLY A 18 4.09 -34.60 1.99
C GLY A 18 4.53 -36.06 2.14
N GLN A 19 3.78 -37.00 1.56
CA GLN A 19 4.08 -38.44 1.60
C GLN A 19 5.44 -38.80 0.98
N HIS A 20 5.92 -38.05 -0.01
CA HIS A 20 7.23 -38.29 -0.63
C HIS A 20 8.42 -37.75 0.16
N ARG A 21 8.21 -36.93 1.19
CA ARG A 21 9.27 -36.33 2.00
C ARG A 21 9.25 -36.73 3.47
N GLY A 22 8.37 -37.66 3.86
CA GLY A 22 8.23 -38.08 5.25
C GLY A 22 7.68 -36.98 6.18
N ILE A 23 7.06 -35.94 5.62
CA ILE A 23 6.41 -34.87 6.40
C ILE A 23 4.93 -35.23 6.46
N SER A 24 4.42 -35.54 7.65
CA SER A 24 2.99 -35.82 7.80
C SER A 24 2.18 -34.53 7.60
N VAL A 25 0.93 -34.68 7.14
CA VAL A 25 0.00 -33.54 7.04
C VAL A 25 -0.19 -32.88 8.41
N ASP A 26 -0.16 -33.68 9.48
CA ASP A 26 -0.22 -33.18 10.86
C ASP A 26 1.02 -32.36 11.20
N THR A 27 2.23 -32.75 10.77
CA THR A 27 3.45 -31.95 10.96
C THR A 27 3.41 -30.64 10.17
N PHE A 28 2.81 -30.63 8.98
CA PHE A 28 2.63 -29.40 8.19
C PHE A 28 1.56 -28.48 8.80
N VAL A 29 0.44 -29.03 9.28
CA VAL A 29 -0.61 -28.27 9.98
C VAL A 29 -0.08 -27.75 11.32
N GLU A 30 0.66 -28.56 12.08
CA GLU A 30 1.37 -28.15 13.30
C GLU A 30 2.44 -27.09 12.99
N GLN A 31 3.18 -27.19 11.88
CA GLN A 31 4.12 -26.14 11.47
C GLN A 31 3.41 -24.86 11.02
N VAL A 32 2.29 -24.93 10.28
CA VAL A 32 1.48 -23.75 9.92
C VAL A 32 0.84 -23.12 11.16
N GLN A 33 0.48 -23.93 12.15
CA GLN A 33 0.02 -23.48 13.46
C GLN A 33 1.17 -22.93 14.32
N ALA A 34 2.39 -23.48 14.22
CA ALA A 34 3.57 -23.10 15.01
C ALA A 34 4.33 -21.89 14.44
N THR A 35 4.37 -21.71 13.11
CA THR A 35 4.96 -20.53 12.47
C THR A 35 3.92 -19.43 12.22
N GLY A 36 2.62 -19.79 12.25
CA GLY A 36 1.49 -18.92 11.96
C GLY A 36 1.43 -18.47 10.49
N TRP A 37 0.22 -18.22 9.97
CA TRP A 37 0.03 -17.56 8.66
C TRP A 37 0.65 -16.14 8.58
N ALA A 38 1.12 -15.61 9.71
CA ALA A 38 1.69 -14.27 9.80
C ALA A 38 2.97 -14.09 8.97
N ALA A 39 3.87 -15.07 8.97
CA ALA A 39 5.12 -15.00 8.22
C ALA A 39 4.91 -14.98 6.68
N PRO A 40 4.16 -15.91 6.06
CA PRO A 40 3.88 -15.84 4.62
C PRO A 40 3.09 -14.59 4.24
N ALA A 41 2.18 -14.11 5.10
CA ALA A 41 1.47 -12.85 4.89
C ALA A 41 2.41 -11.64 4.90
N ALA A 42 3.37 -11.57 5.83
CA ALA A 42 4.38 -10.51 5.87
C ALA A 42 5.29 -10.52 4.63
N TRP A 43 5.71 -11.71 4.16
CA TRP A 43 6.45 -11.82 2.90
C TRP A 43 5.63 -11.35 1.70
N THR A 44 4.36 -11.73 1.64
CA THR A 44 3.43 -11.26 0.61
C THR A 44 3.33 -9.74 0.61
N ALA A 45 3.24 -9.12 1.79
CA ALA A 45 3.20 -7.67 1.91
C ALA A 45 4.47 -6.99 1.36
N ILE A 46 5.65 -7.54 1.66
CA ILE A 46 6.93 -7.04 1.13
C ILE A 46 6.98 -7.19 -0.39
N LEU A 47 6.70 -8.38 -0.92
CA LEU A 47 6.78 -8.65 -2.36
C LEU A 47 5.78 -7.80 -3.15
N ALA A 48 4.54 -7.66 -2.66
CA ALA A 48 3.54 -6.81 -3.29
C ALA A 48 3.95 -5.32 -3.26
N THR A 49 4.58 -4.87 -2.16
CA THR A 49 5.17 -3.51 -2.08
C THR A 49 6.27 -3.31 -3.13
N LEU A 50 7.16 -4.29 -3.30
CA LEU A 50 8.24 -4.22 -4.29
C LEU A 50 7.70 -4.23 -5.73
N VAL A 51 6.68 -5.04 -6.02
CA VAL A 51 5.99 -5.03 -7.33
C VAL A 51 5.36 -3.67 -7.60
N SER A 52 4.68 -3.09 -6.61
CA SER A 52 4.08 -1.76 -6.71
C SER A 52 5.14 -0.68 -7.01
N ALA A 53 6.25 -0.68 -6.25
CA ALA A 53 7.35 0.25 -6.46
C ALA A 53 8.02 0.09 -7.83
N ALA A 54 8.26 -1.16 -8.27
CA ALA A 54 8.83 -1.46 -9.57
C ALA A 54 7.91 -1.01 -10.72
N ALA A 55 6.60 -1.22 -10.60
CA ALA A 55 5.61 -0.76 -11.57
C ALA A 55 5.58 0.78 -11.66
N LEU A 56 5.63 1.48 -10.52
CA LEU A 56 5.71 2.94 -10.47
C LEU A 56 6.99 3.48 -11.12
N LEU A 57 8.15 2.88 -10.80
CA LEU A 57 9.41 3.25 -11.45
C LEU A 57 9.38 2.95 -12.95
N GLY A 58 8.77 1.83 -13.33
CA GLY A 58 8.53 1.47 -14.73
C GLY A 58 7.75 2.54 -15.48
N LEU A 59 6.68 3.08 -14.89
CA LEU A 59 5.90 4.18 -15.47
C LEU A 59 6.74 5.42 -15.78
N HIS A 60 7.75 5.74 -14.96
CA HIS A 60 8.65 6.87 -15.23
C HIS A 60 9.53 6.64 -16.46
N VAL A 61 9.80 5.39 -16.82
CA VAL A 61 10.60 5.03 -18.00
C VAL A 61 9.71 4.88 -19.24
N VAL A 62 8.57 4.19 -19.12
CA VAL A 62 7.73 3.85 -20.27
C VAL A 62 6.77 4.97 -20.66
N SER A 63 6.44 5.88 -19.73
CA SER A 63 5.57 7.05 -19.98
C SER A 63 6.32 8.38 -19.80
N PRO A 64 7.38 8.66 -20.59
CA PRO A 64 8.11 9.93 -20.55
C PRO A 64 7.25 11.13 -20.97
N GLU A 65 6.12 10.90 -21.65
CA GLU A 65 5.15 11.95 -21.98
C GLU A 65 4.53 12.62 -20.74
N LEU A 66 4.60 11.96 -19.58
CA LEU A 66 4.13 12.49 -18.30
C LEU A 66 5.31 12.80 -17.40
N ALA A 67 5.65 14.10 -17.31
CA ALA A 67 6.77 14.56 -16.50
C ALA A 67 6.54 14.26 -14.99
N PRO A 68 7.41 13.46 -14.34
CA PRO A 68 7.20 13.04 -12.96
C PRO A 68 7.19 14.17 -11.95
N SER A 69 7.81 15.30 -12.29
CA SER A 69 7.93 16.42 -11.37
C SER A 69 6.58 16.99 -10.99
N TRP A 70 5.64 17.13 -11.93
CA TRP A 70 4.37 17.85 -11.77
C TRP A 70 3.10 17.06 -12.04
N ARG A 71 3.22 15.85 -12.60
CA ARG A 71 2.09 14.94 -12.76
C ARG A 71 1.90 14.10 -11.50
N MET A 72 0.69 14.07 -10.96
CA MET A 72 0.32 13.10 -9.92
C MET A 72 0.44 11.68 -10.48
N VAL A 73 0.74 10.69 -9.62
CA VAL A 73 0.87 9.30 -10.06
C VAL A 73 -0.43 8.79 -10.72
N SER A 74 -1.59 9.21 -10.23
CA SER A 74 -2.88 8.84 -10.84
C SER A 74 -3.07 9.37 -12.27
N GLU A 75 -2.35 10.43 -12.69
CA GLU A 75 -2.43 10.94 -14.06
C GLU A 75 -1.79 10.00 -15.09
N TYR A 76 -0.99 9.00 -14.68
CA TYR A 76 -0.53 7.94 -15.58
C TYR A 76 -1.68 7.14 -16.20
N ALA A 77 -2.91 7.24 -15.66
CA ALA A 77 -4.10 6.69 -16.28
C ALA A 77 -4.39 7.29 -17.67
N ASN A 78 -3.95 8.52 -17.91
CA ASN A 78 -4.09 9.21 -19.19
C ASN A 78 -2.92 8.95 -20.15
N GLY A 79 -1.93 8.13 -19.73
CA GLY A 79 -0.75 7.78 -20.51
C GLY A 79 -0.93 6.53 -21.36
N ARG A 80 0.17 6.06 -21.97
CA ARG A 80 0.17 4.87 -22.83
C ARG A 80 0.02 3.53 -22.09
N TYR A 81 0.32 3.51 -20.79
CA TYR A 81 0.40 2.27 -20.00
C TYR A 81 -0.51 2.30 -18.75
N PRO A 82 -1.83 2.54 -18.89
CA PRO A 82 -2.74 2.64 -17.74
C PRO A 82 -2.82 1.34 -16.93
N ALA A 83 -2.66 0.17 -17.57
CA ALA A 83 -2.61 -1.11 -16.88
C ALA A 83 -1.44 -1.22 -15.89
N LEU A 84 -0.30 -0.59 -16.18
CA LEU A 84 0.85 -0.57 -15.27
C LEU A 84 0.57 0.31 -14.04
N LEU A 85 -0.23 1.37 -14.20
CA LEU A 85 -0.75 2.16 -13.08
C LEU A 85 -1.73 1.35 -12.24
N THR A 86 -2.67 0.63 -12.86
CA THR A 86 -3.59 -0.26 -12.14
C THR A 86 -2.80 -1.30 -11.33
N LEU A 87 -1.76 -1.92 -11.91
CA LEU A 87 -0.88 -2.84 -11.20
C LEU A 87 -0.20 -2.16 -9.99
N THR A 88 0.28 -0.92 -10.15
CA THR A 88 0.87 -0.14 -9.06
C THR A 88 -0.08 -0.07 -7.85
N PHE A 89 -1.31 0.36 -8.07
CA PHE A 89 -2.30 0.52 -6.99
C PHE A 89 -2.79 -0.81 -6.42
N LEU A 90 -3.06 -1.81 -7.26
CA LEU A 90 -3.55 -3.11 -6.79
C LEU A 90 -2.47 -3.88 -6.02
N ALA A 91 -1.20 -3.82 -6.45
CA ALA A 91 -0.10 -4.40 -5.69
C ALA A 91 0.10 -3.69 -4.34
N TRP A 92 -0.09 -2.37 -4.29
CA TRP A 92 -0.07 -1.63 -3.02
C TRP A 92 -1.22 -2.03 -2.09
N ALA A 93 -2.43 -2.19 -2.63
CA ALA A 93 -3.59 -2.68 -1.90
C ALA A 93 -3.37 -4.09 -1.34
N SER A 94 -2.85 -5.01 -2.17
CA SER A 94 -2.48 -6.36 -1.75
C SER A 94 -1.46 -6.34 -0.61
N ALA A 95 -0.50 -5.41 -0.64
CA ALA A 95 0.45 -5.25 0.46
C ALA A 95 -0.25 -4.87 1.78
N SER A 96 -1.18 -3.93 1.74
CA SER A 96 -1.96 -3.52 2.91
C SER A 96 -2.82 -4.67 3.45
N PHE A 97 -3.52 -5.41 2.60
CA PHE A 97 -4.35 -6.55 3.03
C PHE A 97 -3.52 -7.71 3.58
N ALA A 98 -2.39 -8.02 2.95
CA ALA A 98 -1.46 -9.02 3.46
C ALA A 98 -0.87 -8.61 4.81
N LEU A 99 -0.55 -7.33 5.00
CA LEU A 99 -0.06 -6.81 6.28
C LEU A 99 -1.13 -6.90 7.39
N ILE A 100 -2.42 -6.71 7.08
CA ILE A 100 -3.52 -6.95 8.04
C ILE A 100 -3.53 -8.40 8.50
N ALA A 101 -3.42 -9.36 7.57
CA ALA A 101 -3.37 -10.78 7.91
C ALA A 101 -2.12 -11.11 8.75
N ALA A 102 -0.98 -10.49 8.44
CA ALA A 102 0.26 -10.64 9.19
C ALA A 102 0.17 -10.08 10.62
N LEU A 103 -0.59 -9.01 10.81
CA LEU A 103 -0.78 -8.32 12.09
C LEU A 103 -2.10 -8.68 12.78
N TRP A 104 -2.78 -9.74 12.35
CA TRP A 104 -4.07 -10.15 12.91
C TRP A 104 -4.06 -10.28 14.45
N PRO A 105 -2.99 -10.77 15.12
CA PRO A 105 -2.96 -10.81 16.59
C PRO A 105 -3.17 -9.47 17.30
N LEU A 106 -2.99 -8.32 16.62
CA LEU A 106 -3.31 -7.01 17.20
C LEU A 106 -4.81 -6.82 17.48
N HIS A 107 -5.69 -7.59 16.83
CA HIS A 107 -7.16 -7.47 16.96
C HIS A 107 -7.68 -7.73 18.39
N GLU A 108 -6.88 -8.31 19.27
CA GLU A 108 -7.26 -8.61 20.66
C GLU A 108 -7.47 -7.33 21.50
N THR A 109 -6.91 -6.20 21.07
CA THR A 109 -7.02 -4.91 21.77
C THR A 109 -7.85 -3.89 21.00
N LEU A 110 -8.49 -2.95 21.70
CA LEU A 110 -9.26 -1.87 21.04
C LEU A 110 -8.37 -1.03 20.11
N LEU A 111 -7.14 -0.73 20.54
CA LEU A 111 -6.17 0.02 19.74
C LEU A 111 -5.82 -0.74 18.45
N GLY A 112 -5.54 -2.04 18.54
CA GLY A 112 -5.21 -2.85 17.38
C GLY A 112 -6.40 -3.06 16.44
N LYS A 113 -7.63 -3.18 16.96
CA LYS A 113 -8.85 -3.20 16.12
C LYS A 113 -8.97 -1.95 15.25
N TRP A 114 -8.83 -0.76 15.85
CA TRP A 114 -8.87 0.49 15.09
C TRP A 114 -7.69 0.62 14.12
N ALA A 115 -6.50 0.19 14.53
CA ALA A 115 -5.33 0.18 13.67
C ALA A 115 -5.54 -0.67 12.40
N LEU A 116 -6.03 -1.90 12.56
CA LEU A 116 -6.32 -2.80 11.44
C LEU A 116 -7.50 -2.32 10.59
N ALA A 117 -8.53 -1.75 11.21
CA ALA A 117 -9.67 -1.17 10.49
C ALA A 117 -9.25 0.01 9.61
N LEU A 118 -8.40 0.90 10.10
CA LEU A 118 -7.88 2.01 9.29
C LEU A 118 -6.96 1.52 8.18
N LEU A 119 -6.14 0.49 8.43
CA LEU A 119 -5.32 -0.13 7.39
C LEU A 119 -6.20 -0.77 6.30
N LEU A 120 -7.32 -1.38 6.68
CA LEU A 120 -8.32 -1.92 5.75
C LEU A 120 -8.91 -0.80 4.88
N VAL A 121 -9.34 0.31 5.49
CA VAL A 121 -9.86 1.47 4.75
C VAL A 121 -8.79 2.03 3.80
N GLY A 122 -7.53 2.09 4.21
CA GLY A 122 -6.40 2.45 3.35
C GLY A 122 -6.25 1.51 2.15
N GLY A 123 -6.30 0.20 2.37
CA GLY A 123 -6.25 -0.83 1.32
C GLY A 123 -7.44 -0.76 0.35
N VAL A 124 -8.65 -0.47 0.85
CA VAL A 124 -9.83 -0.23 0.01
C VAL A 124 -9.64 1.02 -0.85
N GLY A 125 -9.14 2.12 -0.28
CA GLY A 125 -8.83 3.33 -1.03
C GLY A 125 -7.78 3.11 -2.13
N GLN A 126 -6.74 2.32 -1.84
CA GLN A 126 -5.73 1.89 -2.83
C GLN A 126 -6.35 1.06 -3.94
N THR A 127 -7.23 0.11 -3.60
CA THR A 127 -7.97 -0.71 -4.58
C THR A 127 -8.81 0.18 -5.50
N MET A 128 -9.58 1.10 -4.91
CA MET A 128 -10.37 2.07 -5.66
C MET A 128 -9.49 2.96 -6.54
N GLY A 129 -8.28 3.34 -6.10
CA GLY A 129 -7.33 4.08 -6.93
C GLY A 129 -6.83 3.30 -8.16
N GLY A 130 -6.81 1.98 -8.10
CA GLY A 130 -6.49 1.11 -9.24
C GLY A 130 -7.67 0.86 -10.19
N LEU A 131 -8.90 0.87 -9.67
CA LEU A 131 -10.13 0.62 -10.44
C LEU A 131 -10.77 1.88 -11.02
N PHE A 132 -10.65 3.01 -10.32
CA PHE A 132 -11.18 4.30 -10.73
C PHE A 132 -10.03 5.15 -11.23
N ASP A 133 -9.97 5.38 -12.54
CA ASP A 133 -9.02 6.33 -13.11
C ASP A 133 -9.24 7.75 -12.58
N ILE A 134 -8.29 8.65 -12.84
CA ILE A 134 -8.32 10.05 -12.36
C ILE A 134 -9.56 10.83 -12.85
N ASN A 135 -10.18 10.41 -13.95
CA ASN A 135 -11.36 11.06 -14.54
C ASN A 135 -12.66 10.55 -13.89
N HIS A 136 -12.62 9.43 -13.17
CA HIS A 136 -13.78 8.88 -12.49
C HIS A 136 -14.14 9.70 -11.24
N LYS A 137 -15.43 10.04 -11.08
CA LYS A 137 -15.94 10.91 -9.99
C LYS A 137 -15.62 10.43 -8.57
N LEU A 138 -15.36 9.14 -8.38
CA LEU A 138 -15.02 8.55 -7.08
C LEU A 138 -13.52 8.51 -6.79
N HIS A 139 -12.65 8.85 -7.75
CA HIS A 139 -11.20 8.81 -7.56
C HIS A 139 -10.73 9.76 -6.46
N GLY A 140 -11.12 11.03 -6.54
CA GLY A 140 -10.80 12.04 -5.52
C GLY A 140 -11.30 11.65 -4.11
N PRO A 141 -12.59 11.31 -3.94
CA PRO A 141 -13.10 10.81 -2.67
C PRO A 141 -12.38 9.58 -2.14
N ALA A 142 -12.06 8.60 -3.00
CA ALA A 142 -11.29 7.42 -2.61
C ALA A 142 -9.90 7.78 -2.07
N ALA A 143 -9.20 8.70 -2.74
CA ALA A 143 -7.90 9.20 -2.27
C ALA A 143 -8.01 9.94 -0.93
N MET A 144 -9.05 10.78 -0.76
CA MET A 144 -9.27 11.56 0.47
C MET A 144 -9.69 10.74 1.68
N ILE A 145 -10.22 9.53 1.47
CA ILE A 145 -10.51 8.59 2.57
C ILE A 145 -9.32 7.66 2.80
N GLY A 146 -8.79 7.06 1.72
CA GLY A 146 -7.75 6.05 1.79
C GLY A 146 -6.41 6.57 2.30
N ILE A 147 -5.95 7.72 1.81
CA ILE A 147 -4.62 8.26 2.19
C ILE A 147 -4.57 8.65 3.68
N PRO A 148 -5.52 9.43 4.23
CA PRO A 148 -5.50 9.75 5.66
C PRO A 148 -5.68 8.50 6.53
N ALA A 149 -6.53 7.55 6.12
CA ALA A 149 -6.72 6.29 6.84
C ALA A 149 -5.42 5.48 6.90
N LEU A 150 -4.69 5.37 5.80
CA LEU A 150 -3.38 4.72 5.77
C LEU A 150 -2.38 5.45 6.69
N CYS A 151 -2.30 6.78 6.63
CA CYS A 151 -1.38 7.54 7.47
C CYS A 151 -1.68 7.34 8.97
N ALA A 152 -2.96 7.36 9.35
CA ALA A 152 -3.39 7.07 10.71
C ALA A 152 -3.11 5.61 11.12
N ALA A 153 -3.35 4.66 10.22
CA ALA A 153 -3.05 3.25 10.44
C ALA A 153 -1.57 3.02 10.73
N CYS A 154 -0.65 3.68 9.99
CA CYS A 154 0.78 3.56 10.22
C CYS A 154 1.18 3.86 11.68
N VAL A 155 0.63 4.96 12.22
CA VAL A 155 0.84 5.36 13.62
C VAL A 155 0.20 4.37 14.59
N LEU A 156 -1.08 4.06 14.43
CA LEU A 156 -1.80 3.20 15.38
C LEU A 156 -1.29 1.75 15.39
N VAL A 157 -0.92 1.20 14.22
CA VAL A 157 -0.29 -0.13 14.13
C VAL A 157 1.04 -0.12 14.87
N THR A 158 1.89 0.89 14.63
CA THR A 158 3.19 0.97 15.30
C THR A 158 3.03 1.08 16.82
N LEU A 159 2.07 1.88 17.30
CA LEU A 159 1.75 1.99 18.72
C LEU A 159 1.16 0.70 19.30
N ALA A 160 0.31 -0.01 18.55
CA ALA A 160 -0.25 -1.30 18.97
C ALA A 160 0.84 -2.36 19.10
N MET A 161 1.77 -2.43 18.14
CA MET A 161 2.95 -3.31 18.21
C MET A 161 3.84 -2.94 19.40
N ALA A 162 4.06 -1.65 19.67
CA ALA A 162 4.92 -1.20 20.77
C ALA A 162 4.38 -1.56 22.16
N ARG A 163 3.09 -1.89 22.27
CA ARG A 163 2.44 -2.34 23.52
C ARG A 163 2.46 -3.85 23.70
N ARG A 164 2.99 -4.61 22.73
CA ARG A 164 3.12 -6.06 22.81
C ARG A 164 4.52 -6.47 23.24
N THR A 165 4.62 -7.63 23.89
CA THR A 165 5.88 -8.20 24.38
C THR A 165 6.49 -9.22 23.43
N ASP A 166 5.69 -9.80 22.54
CA ASP A 166 6.06 -10.85 21.59
C ASP A 166 6.41 -10.32 20.19
N ILE A 167 6.16 -9.03 19.92
CA ILE A 167 6.52 -8.38 18.65
C ILE A 167 7.09 -6.99 18.89
N ALA A 168 8.27 -6.72 18.34
CA ALA A 168 8.88 -5.40 18.39
C ALA A 168 8.21 -4.45 17.38
N ALA A 169 8.00 -3.19 17.73
CA ALA A 169 7.53 -2.19 16.78
C ALA A 169 8.62 -1.76 15.78
N PRO A 170 8.25 -1.30 14.56
CA PRO A 170 9.17 -0.53 13.74
C PRO A 170 9.53 0.80 14.44
N PRO A 171 10.62 1.49 14.04
CA PRO A 171 10.99 2.76 14.65
C PRO A 171 9.84 3.77 14.60
N LEU A 172 9.50 4.39 15.73
CA LEU A 172 8.32 5.27 15.84
C LEU A 172 8.30 6.41 14.81
N TRP A 173 9.47 6.99 14.50
CA TRP A 173 9.59 8.05 13.49
C TRP A 173 9.12 7.61 12.10
N SER A 174 9.29 6.33 11.74
CA SER A 174 8.91 5.81 10.43
C SER A 174 7.39 5.83 10.22
N ALA A 175 6.61 5.71 11.29
CA ALA A 175 5.15 5.75 11.26
C ALA A 175 4.58 7.13 10.91
N HIS A 176 5.38 8.19 11.11
CA HIS A 176 4.99 9.57 10.79
C HIS A 176 5.40 10.00 9.37
N LEU A 177 6.27 9.25 8.67
CA LEU A 177 6.69 9.61 7.32
C LEU A 177 5.50 9.72 6.34
N PRO A 178 4.50 8.81 6.33
CA PRO A 178 3.35 8.95 5.44
C PRO A 178 2.56 10.24 5.72
N TRP A 179 2.40 10.63 6.99
CA TRP A 179 1.75 11.90 7.36
C TRP A 179 2.55 13.10 6.85
N ILE A 180 3.87 13.12 7.08
CA ILE A 180 4.74 14.20 6.61
C ILE A 180 4.62 14.31 5.09
N ALA A 181 4.76 13.20 4.37
CA ALA A 181 4.65 13.16 2.92
C ALA A 181 3.27 13.60 2.42
N PHE A 182 2.20 13.17 3.09
CA PHE A 182 0.84 13.57 2.75
C PHE A 182 0.62 15.07 2.95
N MET A 183 1.06 15.63 4.07
CA MET A 183 0.97 17.09 4.32
C MET A 183 1.81 17.88 3.32
N THR A 184 3.02 17.41 2.99
CA THR A 184 3.84 18.00 1.93
C THR A 184 3.11 17.98 0.59
N MET A 185 2.43 16.88 0.25
CA MET A 185 1.63 16.77 -0.97
C MET A 185 0.45 17.74 -0.98
N ILE A 186 -0.29 17.90 0.13
CA ILE A 186 -1.39 18.88 0.22
C ILE A 186 -0.86 20.29 0.00
N VAL A 187 0.21 20.69 0.71
CA VAL A 187 0.80 22.01 0.58
C VAL A 187 1.29 22.24 -0.85
N ALA A 188 1.98 21.27 -1.44
CA ALA A 188 2.44 21.37 -2.82
C ALA A 188 1.29 21.50 -3.82
N LEU A 189 0.18 20.79 -3.61
CA LEU A 189 -1.02 20.88 -4.45
C LEU A 189 -1.69 22.26 -4.34
N MET A 190 -1.81 22.80 -3.12
CA MET A 190 -2.34 24.14 -2.89
C MET A 190 -1.49 25.21 -3.57
N LEU A 191 -0.17 25.14 -3.42
CA LEU A 191 0.77 26.06 -4.08
C LEU A 191 0.72 25.93 -5.60
N PHE A 192 0.64 24.70 -6.12
CA PHE A 192 0.55 24.42 -7.55
C PHE A 192 -0.71 25.04 -8.16
N PHE A 193 -1.89 24.78 -7.59
CA PHE A 193 -3.14 25.35 -8.08
C PHE A 193 -3.22 26.86 -7.89
N GLY A 194 -2.66 27.40 -6.80
CA GLY A 194 -2.54 28.84 -6.61
C GLY A 194 -1.70 29.51 -7.72
N ALA A 195 -0.56 28.91 -8.06
CA ALA A 195 0.33 29.39 -9.12
C ALA A 195 -0.29 29.27 -10.51
N LEU A 196 -0.98 28.16 -10.82
CA LEU A 196 -1.70 28.00 -12.09
C LEU A 196 -2.80 29.07 -12.25
N LYS A 197 -3.59 29.30 -11.19
CA LYS A 197 -4.61 30.36 -11.19
C LYS A 197 -3.98 31.74 -11.39
N ALA A 198 -2.86 32.04 -10.72
CA ALA A 198 -2.15 33.31 -10.89
C ALA A 198 -1.58 33.48 -12.31
N ALA A 199 -1.23 32.39 -12.99
CA ALA A 199 -0.79 32.37 -14.38
C ALA A 199 -1.95 32.44 -15.41
N GLY A 200 -3.20 32.58 -14.96
CA GLY A 200 -4.38 32.68 -15.84
C GLY A 200 -4.85 31.35 -16.42
N VAL A 201 -4.43 30.21 -15.85
CA VAL A 201 -4.87 28.88 -16.31
C VAL A 201 -6.32 28.66 -15.88
N GLU A 202 -7.15 28.23 -16.83
CA GLU A 202 -8.53 27.84 -16.57
C GLU A 202 -8.59 26.51 -15.80
N MET A 203 -9.31 26.50 -14.67
CA MET A 203 -9.43 25.34 -13.77
C MET A 203 -10.83 24.73 -13.79
N SER A 204 -11.60 24.97 -14.86
CA SER A 204 -12.92 24.38 -15.04
C SER A 204 -12.80 22.88 -15.31
N ARG A 205 -13.88 22.12 -15.10
CA ARG A 205 -13.90 20.69 -15.42
C ARG A 205 -13.72 20.40 -16.92
N ASP A 206 -14.06 21.37 -17.76
CA ASP A 206 -14.02 21.27 -19.22
C ASP A 206 -12.67 21.74 -19.79
N ALA A 207 -11.78 22.25 -18.93
CA ALA A 207 -10.44 22.67 -19.34
C ALA A 207 -9.63 21.48 -19.87
N ALA A 208 -8.99 21.68 -21.02
CA ALA A 208 -8.10 20.68 -21.58
C ALA A 208 -6.91 20.41 -20.61
N PRO A 209 -6.42 19.16 -20.51
CA PRO A 209 -5.24 18.86 -19.71
C PRO A 209 -4.06 19.73 -20.16
N LEU A 210 -3.37 20.33 -19.19
CA LEU A 210 -2.14 21.09 -19.47
C LEU A 210 -1.14 20.21 -20.21
N THR A 211 -0.53 20.70 -21.28
CA THR A 211 0.55 19.98 -21.98
C THR A 211 1.93 20.39 -21.48
N ALA A 212 2.06 21.61 -20.96
CA ALA A 212 3.27 22.15 -20.35
C ALA A 212 2.93 23.07 -19.17
N LEU A 213 3.88 23.28 -18.26
CA LEU A 213 3.73 24.24 -17.18
C LEU A 213 3.94 25.67 -17.69
N PRO A 214 3.09 26.64 -17.29
CA PRO A 214 3.36 28.05 -17.54
C PRO A 214 4.69 28.48 -16.92
N ALA A 215 5.33 29.49 -17.50
CA ALA A 215 6.58 30.05 -16.97
C ALA A 215 6.40 30.50 -15.51
N GLY A 216 7.34 30.12 -14.64
CA GLY A 216 7.32 30.47 -13.22
C GLY A 216 6.47 29.55 -12.33
N VAL A 217 5.72 28.60 -12.89
CA VAL A 217 4.96 27.61 -12.09
C VAL A 217 5.87 26.43 -11.73
N SER A 218 6.07 26.21 -10.43
CA SER A 218 6.90 25.09 -9.97
C SER A 218 6.17 23.76 -10.09
N GLY A 219 6.90 22.72 -10.47
CA GLY A 219 6.32 21.40 -10.67
C GLY A 219 6.16 20.55 -9.42
N TYR A 220 6.75 20.84 -8.27
CA TYR A 220 7.07 19.87 -7.19
C TYR A 220 5.93 18.97 -6.64
N VAL A 221 4.66 19.24 -6.95
CA VAL A 221 3.51 18.43 -6.52
C VAL A 221 3.63 16.94 -6.92
N GLY A 222 4.18 16.64 -8.09
CA GLY A 222 4.39 15.25 -8.53
C GLY A 222 5.41 14.52 -7.66
N TRP A 223 6.51 15.18 -7.31
CA TRP A 223 7.50 14.62 -6.38
C TRP A 223 6.96 14.44 -4.97
N ALA A 224 6.20 15.42 -4.46
CA ALA A 224 5.54 15.29 -3.15
C ALA A 224 4.56 14.10 -3.12
N ASN A 225 3.85 13.85 -4.22
CA ASN A 225 3.00 12.68 -4.35
C ASN A 225 3.80 11.37 -4.35
N ARG A 226 4.95 11.30 -5.03
CA ARG A 226 5.82 10.10 -5.02
C ARG A 226 6.45 9.84 -3.66
N LEU A 227 6.75 10.89 -2.90
CA LEU A 227 7.23 10.79 -1.53
C LEU A 227 6.20 10.06 -0.64
N LEU A 228 4.91 10.27 -0.85
CA LEU A 228 3.84 9.56 -0.13
C LEU A 228 3.89 8.04 -0.37
N PHE A 229 4.06 7.62 -1.63
CA PHE A 229 4.24 6.21 -1.97
C PHE A 229 5.49 5.64 -1.30
N ALA A 230 6.64 6.30 -1.47
CA ALA A 230 7.91 5.85 -0.91
C ALA A 230 7.88 5.72 0.62
N ALA A 231 7.33 6.72 1.31
CA ALA A 231 7.16 6.70 2.77
C ALA A 231 6.25 5.54 3.23
N SER A 232 5.16 5.31 2.51
CA SER A 232 4.22 4.23 2.82
C SER A 232 4.83 2.86 2.56
N TYR A 233 5.55 2.68 1.45
CA TYR A 233 6.26 1.45 1.12
C TYR A 233 7.32 1.11 2.18
N LEU A 234 8.13 2.08 2.57
CA LEU A 234 9.14 1.91 3.61
C LEU A 234 8.49 1.45 4.92
N TRP A 235 7.39 2.09 5.33
CA TRP A 235 6.69 1.71 6.56
C TRP A 235 6.12 0.29 6.49
N VAL A 236 5.47 -0.10 5.39
CA VAL A 236 4.94 -1.48 5.20
C VAL A 236 6.05 -2.51 5.29
N ILE A 237 7.20 -2.26 4.65
CA ILE A 237 8.36 -3.16 4.71
C ILE A 237 8.87 -3.26 6.14
N LEU A 238 9.07 -2.15 6.84
CA LEU A 238 9.56 -2.14 8.22
C LEU A 238 8.62 -2.88 9.17
N ALA A 239 7.30 -2.68 9.07
CA ALA A 239 6.31 -3.40 9.87
C ALA A 239 6.34 -4.91 9.57
N SER A 240 6.42 -5.30 8.30
CA SER A 240 6.50 -6.70 7.87
C SER A 240 7.77 -7.39 8.39
N LEU A 241 8.91 -6.70 8.35
CA LEU A 241 10.18 -7.22 8.88
C LEU A 241 10.10 -7.51 10.39
N ARG A 242 9.33 -6.73 11.14
CA ARG A 242 9.11 -6.98 12.57
C ARG A 242 8.26 -8.22 12.83
N VAL A 243 7.22 -8.45 12.02
CA VAL A 243 6.45 -9.69 12.07
C VAL A 243 7.34 -10.90 11.78
N LEU A 244 8.18 -10.82 10.73
CA LEU A 244 9.10 -11.89 10.37
C LEU A 244 10.15 -12.17 11.45
N HIS A 245 10.63 -11.13 12.13
CA HIS A 245 11.56 -11.30 13.24
C HIS A 245 10.91 -12.03 14.42
N ALA A 246 9.71 -11.61 14.84
CA ALA A 246 8.95 -12.26 15.90
C ALA A 246 8.69 -13.75 15.61
N ALA A 247 8.28 -14.06 14.36
CA ALA A 247 8.02 -15.43 13.92
C ALA A 247 9.26 -16.34 13.96
N ARG A 248 10.48 -15.78 13.84
CA ARG A 248 11.73 -16.56 13.95
C ARG A 248 12.12 -16.80 15.41
N VAL A 249 11.93 -15.80 16.28
CA VAL A 249 12.27 -15.92 17.71
C VAL A 249 11.34 -16.91 18.41
N GLY A 250 10.05 -16.97 18.04
CA GLY A 250 9.10 -17.92 18.63
C GLY A 250 9.31 -19.39 18.25
N GLN A 251 10.23 -19.71 17.34
CA GLN A 251 10.55 -21.09 16.91
C GLN A 251 11.77 -21.69 17.63
N GLY A 252 12.49 -20.91 18.43
CA GLY A 252 13.68 -21.35 19.17
C GLY A 252 13.40 -21.51 20.65
#